data_AF-A0A416Z910-F1
#
_entry.id   AF-A0A416Z910-F1
#
_cell.length_a   1.000
_cell.length_b   1.000
_cell.length_c   1.000
_cell.angle_alpha   90.00
_cell.angle_beta   90.00
_cell.angle_gamma   90.00
#
_symmetry.space_group_name_H-M   'P 1'
#
loop_
_entity.id
_entity.type
_entity.pdbx_description
1 polymer ?
#
loop_
_entity_poly.entity_id
_entity_poly.type
_entity_poly.pdbx_seq_one_letter_code
_entity_poly.pdbx_strand_id
1 'polypeptide(L)'
;MCEKNHCSRMPEDLCTCMDWQHGDLIRTVTHLAENITDIDWDLDYKELADVQGHRLCLVGRCKKCGGRLCISQTPKIKASPEQILSALDDSIGQAYSALKVNLQPEEYYDKFAEMFHEEDRPVVDKWVMHRRCYSPYLKGYEHSKPAYMIVHTSANADKGIFPDPEGLEMFLCKDRAILRLRELVEMEKEEMTFPYDEELYREEYGDDFWEAYCDNYATGWFTRYEIIESPLFLAPEDELRMPNPSYSRFTNTRTALNDCLASIREDVHLSNAETSAGKEMFKVFLSLCQDYGIIEGFDCDKVDSVFDHLENHSEALTE
;
A
#
# COMPACT_ATOMS: atom_id res chain seq x y z
N MET A 1 -25.80 -0.14 21.26
CA MET A 1 -26.36 -1.27 20.49
C MET A 1 -27.33 -0.70 19.47
N CYS A 2 -27.41 -1.30 18.28
CA CYS A 2 -28.33 -0.85 17.24
C CYS A 2 -29.76 -0.80 17.80
N GLU A 3 -30.35 0.39 17.91
CA GLU A 3 -31.67 0.55 18.50
C GLU A 3 -32.72 -0.18 17.65
N LYS A 4 -33.67 -0.80 18.36
CA LYS A 4 -34.59 -1.86 17.93
C LYS A 4 -35.50 -1.59 16.72
N ASN A 5 -35.47 -0.42 16.10
CA ASN A 5 -36.54 -0.04 15.17
C ASN A 5 -36.35 -0.54 13.73
N HIS A 6 -35.15 -0.99 13.36
CA HIS A 6 -34.86 -1.48 12.00
C HIS A 6 -33.97 -2.72 11.93
N CYS A 7 -33.61 -3.36 13.06
CA CYS A 7 -32.82 -4.59 13.03
C CYS A 7 -33.75 -5.79 12.81
N SER A 8 -33.66 -6.45 11.66
CA SER A 8 -34.47 -7.62 11.30
C SER A 8 -34.08 -8.91 12.03
N ARG A 9 -33.19 -8.84 13.04
CA ARG A 9 -32.61 -10.01 13.74
C ARG A 9 -33.04 -10.05 15.22
N MET A 10 -33.41 -11.24 15.69
CA MET A 10 -34.18 -11.47 16.92
C MET A 10 -33.38 -11.19 18.22
N PRO A 11 -34.02 -10.72 19.31
CA PRO A 11 -33.35 -10.37 20.58
C PRO A 11 -32.76 -11.56 21.36
N GLU A 12 -33.20 -12.77 21.05
CA GLU A 12 -32.95 -13.99 21.82
C GLU A 12 -31.51 -14.50 21.71
N ASP A 13 -30.77 -14.02 20.70
CA ASP A 13 -29.37 -14.39 20.46
C ASP A 13 -28.35 -13.41 21.08
N LEU A 14 -28.79 -12.34 21.75
CA LEU A 14 -27.89 -11.28 22.22
C LEU A 14 -27.06 -11.67 23.44
N CYS A 15 -25.87 -11.09 23.56
CA CYS A 15 -25.00 -11.29 24.72
C CYS A 15 -25.71 -10.92 26.04
N THR A 16 -25.72 -11.84 27.01
CA THR A 16 -26.38 -11.65 28.31
C THR A 16 -25.43 -11.20 29.41
N CYS A 17 -24.15 -10.98 29.11
CA CYS A 17 -23.15 -10.61 30.11
C CYS A 17 -23.37 -9.22 30.73
N MET A 18 -24.20 -8.37 30.11
CA MET A 18 -24.46 -7.01 30.56
C MET A 18 -25.90 -6.57 30.27
N ASP A 19 -26.38 -5.58 31.02
CA ASP A 19 -27.58 -4.83 30.64
C ASP A 19 -27.20 -3.78 29.60
N TRP A 20 -27.51 -4.07 28.35
CA TRP A 20 -27.17 -3.21 27.22
C TRP A 20 -28.11 -2.02 27.03
N GLN A 21 -29.25 -1.98 27.72
CA GLN A 21 -30.20 -0.85 27.63
C GLN A 21 -29.85 0.27 28.60
N HIS A 22 -29.23 -0.06 29.75
CA HIS A 22 -28.90 0.91 30.80
C HIS A 22 -27.42 0.89 31.22
N GLY A 23 -26.57 0.16 30.49
CA GLY A 23 -25.15 0.04 30.77
C GLY A 23 -24.36 1.31 30.47
N ASP A 24 -23.35 1.58 31.30
CA ASP A 24 -22.36 2.63 31.06
C ASP A 24 -21.60 2.38 29.75
N LEU A 25 -21.47 3.42 28.93
CA LEU A 25 -20.91 3.38 27.58
C LEU A 25 -19.45 2.88 27.58
N ILE A 26 -18.67 3.24 28.61
CA ILE A 26 -17.29 2.76 28.75
C ILE A 26 -17.30 1.25 28.98
N ARG A 27 -18.10 0.76 29.94
CA ARG A 27 -18.25 -0.69 30.18
C ARG A 27 -18.74 -1.45 28.96
N THR A 28 -19.70 -0.88 28.21
CA THR A 28 -20.21 -1.42 26.95
C THR A 28 -19.08 -1.64 25.94
N VAL A 29 -18.26 -0.61 25.70
CA VAL A 29 -17.16 -0.65 24.75
C VAL A 29 -16.04 -1.58 25.24
N THR A 30 -15.66 -1.53 26.52
CA THR A 30 -14.63 -2.40 27.10
C THR A 30 -15.03 -3.87 26.98
N HIS A 31 -16.28 -4.22 27.32
CA HIS A 31 -16.73 -5.60 27.20
C HIS A 31 -16.69 -6.08 25.74
N LEU A 32 -17.16 -5.25 24.80
CA LEU A 32 -17.14 -5.60 23.38
C LEU A 32 -15.69 -5.81 22.92
N ALA A 33 -14.79 -4.86 23.18
CA ALA A 33 -13.40 -4.94 22.74
C ALA A 33 -12.66 -6.17 23.29
N GLU A 34 -12.93 -6.55 24.54
CA GLU A 34 -12.24 -7.67 25.17
C GLU A 34 -12.87 -9.03 24.85
N ASN A 35 -14.16 -9.09 24.51
CA ASN A 35 -14.93 -10.34 24.48
C ASN A 35 -15.51 -10.69 23.11
N ILE A 36 -15.41 -9.81 22.11
CA ILE A 36 -15.88 -10.13 20.75
C ILE A 36 -14.94 -11.10 20.03
N THR A 37 -15.51 -12.14 19.44
CA THR A 37 -14.87 -13.14 18.57
C THR A 37 -15.71 -13.32 17.31
N ASP A 38 -15.19 -14.04 16.32
CA ASP A 38 -15.88 -14.30 15.05
C ASP A 38 -16.40 -13.00 14.43
N ILE A 39 -15.52 -12.01 14.36
CA ILE A 39 -15.84 -10.66 13.94
C ILE A 39 -16.21 -10.67 12.46
N ASP A 40 -17.34 -10.05 12.17
CA ASP A 40 -17.88 -9.86 10.83
C ASP A 40 -18.60 -8.51 10.72
N TRP A 41 -19.06 -8.17 9.52
CA TRP A 41 -19.74 -6.92 9.23
C TRP A 41 -21.05 -7.16 8.50
N ASP A 42 -22.11 -6.51 8.98
CA ASP A 42 -23.39 -6.43 8.28
C ASP A 42 -23.57 -5.00 7.75
N LEU A 43 -23.78 -4.86 6.45
CA LEU A 43 -24.17 -3.61 5.82
C LEU A 43 -25.63 -3.71 5.36
N ASP A 44 -26.45 -2.75 5.78
CA ASP A 44 -27.85 -2.66 5.41
C ASP A 44 -28.09 -1.31 4.72
N TYR A 45 -28.61 -1.33 3.51
CA TYR A 45 -28.85 -0.16 2.67
C TYR A 45 -29.85 -0.53 1.58
N LYS A 46 -30.52 0.48 1.00
CA LYS A 46 -31.49 0.26 -0.08
C LYS A 46 -30.86 0.40 -1.46
N GLU A 47 -30.07 1.46 -1.64
CA GLU A 47 -29.35 1.79 -2.88
C GLU A 47 -27.99 2.36 -2.47
N LEU A 48 -26.90 1.98 -3.15
CA LEU A 48 -25.55 2.43 -2.77
C LEU A 48 -25.39 3.96 -2.82
N ALA A 49 -26.18 4.64 -3.64
CA ALA A 49 -26.19 6.10 -3.74
C ALA A 49 -26.97 6.81 -2.61
N ASP A 50 -27.74 6.09 -1.78
CA ASP A 50 -28.58 6.68 -0.75
C ASP A 50 -27.79 7.00 0.54
N VAL A 51 -27.32 8.23 0.63
CA VAL A 51 -26.47 8.74 1.73
C VAL A 51 -27.10 8.58 3.12
N GLN A 52 -28.42 8.52 3.26
CA GLN A 52 -29.10 8.49 4.56
C GLN A 52 -29.56 7.09 5.00
N GLY A 53 -29.54 6.11 4.09
CA GLY A 53 -30.08 4.77 4.32
C GLY A 53 -29.07 3.71 4.78
N HIS A 54 -27.77 4.03 4.81
CA HIS A 54 -26.75 3.03 5.13
C HIS A 54 -26.60 2.81 6.63
N ARG A 55 -26.58 1.54 7.03
CA ARG A 55 -26.33 1.10 8.39
C ARG A 55 -25.28 0.00 8.39
N LEU A 56 -24.09 0.37 8.85
CA LEU A 56 -22.98 -0.55 9.03
C LEU A 56 -22.96 -1.04 10.48
N CYS A 57 -22.93 -2.35 10.69
CA CYS A 57 -22.83 -2.97 12.01
C CYS A 57 -21.61 -3.87 12.09
N LEU A 58 -20.78 -3.63 13.11
CA LEU A 58 -19.79 -4.63 13.53
C LEU A 58 -20.52 -5.69 14.34
N VAL A 59 -20.37 -6.95 13.94
CA VAL A 59 -21.03 -8.08 14.59
C VAL A 59 -20.02 -9.15 14.98
N GLY A 60 -20.38 -9.95 15.98
CA GLY A 60 -19.56 -11.08 16.42
C GLY A 60 -20.22 -11.84 17.57
N ARG A 61 -19.49 -12.74 18.18
CA ARG A 61 -19.93 -13.53 19.34
C ARG A 61 -19.16 -13.14 20.59
N CYS A 62 -19.81 -13.23 21.74
CA CYS A 62 -19.17 -13.02 23.03
C CYS A 62 -18.46 -14.30 23.47
N LYS A 63 -17.14 -14.24 23.67
CA LYS A 63 -16.33 -15.37 24.15
C LYS A 63 -16.79 -15.95 25.50
N LYS A 64 -17.52 -15.17 26.29
CA LYS A 64 -17.99 -15.58 27.64
C LYS A 64 -19.30 -16.35 27.60
N CYS A 65 -20.29 -15.85 26.87
CA CYS A 65 -21.64 -16.43 26.88
C CYS A 65 -22.08 -17.01 25.53
N GLY A 66 -21.26 -16.88 24.47
CA GLY A 66 -21.59 -17.30 23.10
C GLY A 66 -22.64 -16.43 22.40
N GLY A 67 -23.28 -15.51 23.13
CA GLY A 67 -24.30 -14.61 22.60
C GLY A 67 -23.71 -13.54 21.69
N ARG A 68 -24.52 -13.05 20.77
CA ARG A 68 -24.18 -12.08 19.73
C ARG A 68 -23.90 -10.70 20.30
N LEU A 69 -22.83 -10.10 19.80
CA LEU A 69 -22.47 -8.70 19.99
C LEU A 69 -22.74 -7.97 18.68
N CYS A 70 -23.36 -6.78 18.75
CA CYS A 70 -23.65 -5.95 17.58
C CYS A 70 -23.57 -4.47 17.95
N ILE A 71 -22.75 -3.73 17.22
CA ILE A 71 -22.60 -2.29 17.39
C ILE A 71 -22.69 -1.59 16.04
N SER A 72 -23.67 -0.69 15.94
CA SER A 72 -23.83 0.18 14.78
C SER A 72 -22.69 1.18 14.73
N GLN A 73 -22.05 1.27 13.57
CA GLN A 73 -21.15 2.35 13.23
C GLN A 73 -21.95 3.45 12.53
N THR A 74 -21.56 4.70 12.77
CA THR A 74 -22.11 5.87 12.06
C THR A 74 -21.04 6.38 11.09
N PRO A 75 -20.90 5.79 9.90
CA PRO A 75 -19.95 6.28 8.92
C PRO A 75 -20.30 7.73 8.55
N LYS A 76 -19.28 8.55 8.29
CA LYS A 76 -19.47 9.92 7.79
C LYS A 76 -19.70 9.85 6.28
N ILE A 77 -20.93 9.57 5.88
CA ILE A 77 -21.30 9.32 4.49
C ILE A 77 -21.24 10.63 3.68
N LYS A 78 -20.66 10.56 2.47
CA LYS A 78 -20.47 11.68 1.54
C LYS A 78 -21.23 11.42 0.23
N ALA A 79 -21.18 12.36 -0.71
CA ALA A 79 -22.14 12.51 -1.80
C ALA A 79 -21.95 11.59 -3.04
N SER A 80 -20.87 10.80 -3.17
CA SER A 80 -20.68 9.86 -4.30
C SER A 80 -20.44 8.42 -3.84
N PRO A 81 -20.80 7.39 -4.65
CA PRO A 81 -20.57 5.98 -4.32
C PRO A 81 -19.13 5.66 -3.88
N GLU A 82 -18.12 6.18 -4.56
CA GLU A 82 -16.70 5.96 -4.22
C GLU A 82 -16.32 6.57 -2.86
N GLN A 83 -16.94 7.71 -2.52
CA GLN A 83 -16.73 8.34 -1.22
C GLN A 83 -17.46 7.57 -0.11
N ILE A 84 -18.61 6.94 -0.41
CA ILE A 84 -19.32 6.04 0.50
C ILE A 84 -18.44 4.82 0.78
N LEU A 85 -17.95 4.16 -0.27
CA LEU A 85 -17.04 3.01 -0.15
C LEU A 85 -15.79 3.35 0.67
N SER A 86 -15.19 4.52 0.43
CA SER A 86 -14.04 4.99 1.23
C SER A 86 -14.39 5.26 2.69
N ALA A 87 -15.57 5.82 2.97
CA ALA A 87 -16.00 6.08 4.34
C ALA A 87 -16.31 4.78 5.11
N LEU A 88 -16.86 3.78 4.42
CA LEU A 88 -17.08 2.44 4.98
C LEU A 88 -15.75 1.75 5.26
N ASP A 89 -14.82 1.75 4.31
CA ASP A 89 -13.47 1.20 4.45
C ASP A 89 -12.70 1.84 5.61
N ASP A 90 -12.68 3.17 5.69
CA ASP A 90 -12.07 3.90 6.81
C ASP A 90 -12.68 3.49 8.16
N SER A 91 -14.01 3.33 8.22
CA SER A 91 -14.72 2.96 9.46
C SER A 91 -14.39 1.53 9.89
N ILE A 92 -14.31 0.61 8.94
CA ILE A 92 -13.98 -0.79 9.18
C ILE A 92 -12.51 -0.91 9.62
N GLY A 93 -11.59 -0.28 8.88
CA GLY A 93 -10.17 -0.26 9.21
C GLY A 93 -9.89 0.31 10.60
N GLN A 94 -10.56 1.39 10.99
CA GLN A 94 -10.45 1.95 12.34
C GLN A 94 -10.91 0.96 13.42
N ALA A 95 -12.01 0.24 13.19
CA ALA A 95 -12.50 -0.73 14.15
C ALA A 95 -11.57 -1.95 14.27
N TYR A 96 -11.08 -2.49 13.15
CA TYR A 96 -10.09 -3.58 13.17
C TYR A 96 -8.80 -3.17 13.87
N SER A 97 -8.30 -1.96 13.62
CA SER A 97 -7.14 -1.42 14.34
C SER A 97 -7.39 -1.34 15.85
N ALA A 98 -8.55 -0.82 16.27
CA ALA A 98 -8.92 -0.71 17.68
C ALA A 98 -9.06 -2.09 18.37
N LEU A 99 -9.58 -3.08 17.64
CA LEU A 99 -9.75 -4.46 18.11
C LEU A 99 -8.50 -5.32 17.94
N LYS A 100 -7.41 -4.76 17.36
CA LYS A 100 -6.17 -5.46 17.04
C LYS A 100 -6.38 -6.71 16.18
N VAL A 101 -7.35 -6.64 15.27
CA VAL A 101 -7.60 -7.65 14.25
C VAL A 101 -6.65 -7.37 13.09
N ASN A 102 -5.89 -8.39 12.68
CA ASN A 102 -4.96 -8.30 11.56
C ASN A 102 -5.41 -9.29 10.48
N LEU A 103 -5.90 -8.76 9.35
CA LEU A 103 -6.27 -9.54 8.18
C LEU A 103 -5.25 -9.29 7.07
N GLN A 104 -5.03 -10.30 6.21
CA GLN A 104 -4.32 -10.05 4.96
C GLN A 104 -5.18 -9.14 4.06
N PRO A 105 -4.56 -8.29 3.21
CA PRO A 105 -5.30 -7.39 2.33
C PRO A 105 -6.34 -8.10 1.47
N GLU A 106 -6.02 -9.29 0.96
CA GLU A 106 -6.91 -10.09 0.12
C GLU A 106 -8.17 -10.46 0.90
N GLU A 107 -8.00 -11.10 2.07
CA GLU A 107 -9.09 -11.52 2.96
C GLU A 107 -9.96 -10.34 3.41
N TYR A 108 -9.33 -9.20 3.71
CA TYR A 108 -10.04 -7.97 4.09
C TYR A 108 -10.99 -7.51 2.99
N TYR A 109 -10.46 -7.40 1.76
CA TYR A 109 -11.20 -6.85 0.64
C TYR A 109 -12.23 -7.82 0.07
N ASP A 110 -12.01 -9.14 0.20
CA ASP A 110 -13.02 -10.15 -0.14
C ASP A 110 -14.23 -10.01 0.79
N LYS A 111 -14.00 -9.98 2.11
CA LYS A 111 -15.04 -9.72 3.12
C LYS A 111 -15.73 -8.38 2.92
N PHE A 112 -14.96 -7.35 2.53
CA PHE A 112 -15.51 -6.03 2.25
C PHE A 112 -16.49 -6.09 1.08
N ALA A 113 -16.10 -6.68 -0.04
CA ALA A 113 -16.98 -6.83 -1.19
C ALA A 113 -18.21 -7.67 -0.84
N GLU A 114 -18.05 -8.73 -0.04
CA GLU A 114 -19.11 -9.64 0.39
C GLU A 114 -20.32 -8.97 1.05
N MET A 115 -20.13 -7.81 1.69
CA MET A 115 -21.21 -7.07 2.35
C MET A 115 -22.20 -6.39 1.39
N PHE A 116 -21.87 -6.24 0.11
CA PHE A 116 -22.68 -5.49 -0.84
C PHE A 116 -23.61 -6.40 -1.64
N HIS A 117 -24.78 -5.86 -2.01
CA HIS A 117 -25.74 -6.49 -2.89
C HIS A 117 -25.10 -6.84 -4.24
N GLU A 118 -25.60 -7.89 -4.88
CA GLU A 118 -25.03 -8.43 -6.12
C GLU A 118 -25.06 -7.37 -7.25
N GLU A 119 -26.10 -6.55 -7.29
CA GLU A 119 -26.29 -5.48 -8.27
C GLU A 119 -25.22 -4.38 -8.18
N ASP A 120 -24.66 -4.15 -6.99
CA ASP A 120 -23.66 -3.11 -6.72
C ASP A 120 -22.21 -3.64 -6.85
N ARG A 121 -22.02 -4.95 -7.01
CA ARG A 121 -20.70 -5.59 -7.14
C ARG A 121 -19.82 -5.01 -8.24
N PRO A 122 -20.32 -4.68 -9.46
CA PRO A 122 -19.46 -4.09 -10.48
C PRO A 122 -18.78 -2.79 -10.04
N VAL A 123 -19.48 -1.96 -9.25
CA VAL A 123 -18.93 -0.69 -8.73
C VAL A 123 -17.97 -0.96 -7.56
N VAL A 124 -18.37 -1.84 -6.65
CA VAL A 124 -17.60 -2.20 -5.45
C VAL A 124 -16.29 -2.90 -5.83
N ASP A 125 -16.35 -3.90 -6.70
CA ASP A 125 -15.19 -4.67 -7.15
C ASP A 125 -14.21 -3.76 -7.88
N LYS A 126 -14.69 -2.89 -8.78
CA LYS A 126 -13.85 -1.88 -9.44
C LYS A 126 -13.12 -0.99 -8.41
N TRP A 127 -13.81 -0.58 -7.35
CA TRP A 127 -13.23 0.25 -6.29
C TRP A 127 -12.24 -0.52 -5.40
N VAL A 128 -12.59 -1.74 -5.00
CA VAL A 128 -11.74 -2.66 -4.20
C VAL A 128 -10.45 -2.95 -4.95
N MET A 129 -10.54 -3.25 -6.25
CA MET A 129 -9.38 -3.46 -7.10
C MET A 129 -8.48 -2.21 -7.13
N HIS A 130 -9.07 -1.02 -7.28
CA HIS A 130 -8.30 0.22 -7.20
C HIS A 130 -7.56 0.35 -5.86
N ARG A 131 -8.21 0.03 -4.72
CA ARG A 131 -7.58 0.10 -3.40
C ARG A 131 -6.50 -0.95 -3.18
N ARG A 132 -6.68 -2.18 -3.66
CA ARG A 132 -5.64 -3.23 -3.65
C ARG A 132 -4.38 -2.79 -4.38
N CYS A 133 -4.52 -2.13 -5.53
CA CYS A 133 -3.37 -1.71 -6.33
C CYS A 133 -2.66 -0.43 -5.79
N TYR A 134 -3.33 0.44 -5.03
CA TYR A 134 -2.78 1.73 -4.54
C TYR A 134 -2.66 1.87 -3.02
N SER A 135 -2.85 0.78 -2.26
CA SER A 135 -2.82 0.83 -0.79
C SER A 135 -1.48 1.38 -0.27
N PRO A 136 -1.48 2.46 0.55
CA PRO A 136 -0.26 2.97 1.18
C PRO A 136 0.36 1.95 2.17
N TYR A 137 -0.35 0.90 2.55
CA TYR A 137 0.15 -0.19 3.39
C TYR A 137 0.99 -1.22 2.61
N LEU A 138 0.95 -1.20 1.27
CA LEU A 138 1.82 -1.99 0.41
C LEU A 138 3.15 -1.29 0.07
N LYS A 139 3.46 -0.15 0.70
CA LYS A 139 4.74 0.57 0.59
C LYS A 139 5.95 -0.17 1.17
N GLY A 140 5.80 -1.42 1.61
CA GLY A 140 6.81 -2.16 2.38
C GLY A 140 7.32 -3.46 1.76
N TYR A 141 6.94 -3.81 0.53
CA TYR A 141 7.47 -5.03 -0.11
C TYR A 141 8.50 -4.66 -1.18
N GLU A 142 9.78 -4.71 -0.78
CA GLU A 142 10.91 -4.94 -1.69
C GLU A 142 10.62 -6.19 -2.55
N HIS A 143 11.16 -6.18 -3.77
CA HIS A 143 11.07 -7.13 -4.88
C HIS A 143 10.11 -6.70 -6.00
N SER A 144 10.75 -6.50 -7.17
CA SER A 144 10.21 -6.21 -8.50
C SER A 144 8.76 -6.65 -8.70
N LYS A 145 7.82 -5.71 -8.65
CA LYS A 145 6.49 -5.97 -9.20
C LYS A 145 6.58 -5.83 -10.71
N PRO A 146 6.14 -6.82 -11.49
CA PRO A 146 6.05 -6.67 -12.94
C PRO A 146 5.10 -5.51 -13.31
N ALA A 147 5.46 -4.76 -14.35
CA ALA A 147 4.49 -3.96 -15.09
C ALA A 147 3.75 -4.84 -16.08
N TYR A 148 2.50 -4.50 -16.31
CA TYR A 148 1.62 -5.13 -17.27
C TYR A 148 1.27 -4.08 -18.31
N MET A 149 1.76 -4.26 -19.54
CA MET A 149 1.53 -3.31 -20.63
C MET A 149 0.54 -3.91 -21.62
N ILE A 150 -0.52 -3.18 -21.94
CA ILE A 150 -1.44 -3.58 -23.00
C ILE A 150 -0.82 -3.15 -24.33
N VAL A 151 -0.62 -4.12 -25.22
CA VAL A 151 -0.12 -3.91 -26.57
C VAL A 151 -1.21 -4.30 -27.56
N HIS A 152 -1.45 -3.41 -28.53
CA HIS A 152 -2.31 -3.68 -29.66
C HIS A 152 -1.46 -4.03 -30.89
N THR A 153 -1.84 -5.10 -31.58
CA THR A 153 -1.23 -5.52 -32.84
C THR A 153 -2.32 -5.85 -33.84
N SER A 154 -2.14 -5.44 -35.09
CA SER A 154 -3.10 -5.73 -36.14
C SER A 154 -2.42 -5.86 -37.50
N ALA A 155 -3.08 -6.52 -38.44
CA ALA A 155 -2.67 -6.55 -39.83
C ALA A 155 -3.88 -6.65 -40.76
N ASN A 156 -3.74 -6.09 -41.95
CA ASN A 156 -4.63 -6.31 -43.08
C ASN A 156 -3.79 -6.45 -44.36
N ALA A 157 -3.41 -7.69 -44.69
CA ALA A 157 -2.50 -7.98 -45.78
C ALA A 157 -3.11 -7.65 -47.16
N ASP A 158 -4.42 -7.83 -47.32
CA ASP A 158 -5.13 -7.54 -48.58
C ASP A 158 -5.10 -6.05 -48.92
N LYS A 159 -5.05 -5.18 -47.91
CA LYS A 159 -4.87 -3.73 -48.07
C LYS A 159 -3.41 -3.28 -47.95
N GLY A 160 -2.48 -4.20 -47.68
CA GLY A 160 -1.07 -3.91 -47.43
C GLY A 160 -0.82 -3.09 -46.16
N ILE A 161 -1.67 -3.23 -45.14
CA ILE A 161 -1.61 -2.46 -43.89
C ILE A 161 -0.97 -3.33 -42.81
N PHE A 162 0.19 -2.90 -42.31
CA PHE A 162 0.95 -3.58 -41.27
C PHE A 162 1.47 -2.53 -40.27
N PRO A 163 0.61 -2.02 -39.36
CA PRO A 163 1.03 -1.07 -38.35
C PRO A 163 2.05 -1.71 -37.40
N ASP A 164 2.94 -0.87 -36.85
CA ASP A 164 3.81 -1.30 -35.75
C ASP A 164 2.97 -1.61 -34.51
N PRO A 165 3.40 -2.54 -33.63
CA PRO A 165 2.74 -2.79 -32.35
C PRO A 165 2.61 -1.50 -31.53
N GLU A 166 1.39 -1.22 -31.06
CA GLU A 166 1.10 -0.01 -30.28
C GLU A 166 1.01 -0.33 -28.80
N GLY A 167 1.83 0.35 -28.00
CA GLY A 167 1.76 0.32 -26.55
C GLY A 167 0.71 1.27 -26.02
N LEU A 168 -0.43 0.76 -25.56
CA LEU A 168 -1.57 1.59 -25.18
C LEU A 168 -1.46 2.13 -23.76
N GLU A 169 -1.28 1.25 -22.78
CA GLU A 169 -1.32 1.63 -21.37
C GLU A 169 -0.51 0.65 -20.50
N MET A 170 0.09 1.15 -19.42
CA MET A 170 0.89 0.38 -18.47
C MET A 170 0.24 0.37 -17.09
N PHE A 171 0.25 -0.81 -16.45
CA PHE A 171 -0.33 -1.06 -15.14
C PHE A 171 0.66 -1.74 -14.22
N LEU A 172 0.61 -1.44 -12.93
CA LEU A 172 1.37 -2.17 -11.89
C LEU A 172 0.56 -3.32 -11.27
N CYS A 173 -0.60 -3.62 -11.86
CA CYS A 173 -1.62 -4.50 -11.30
C CYS A 173 -2.28 -5.27 -12.45
N LYS A 174 -2.10 -6.59 -12.49
CA LYS A 174 -2.55 -7.44 -13.59
C LYS A 174 -4.06 -7.36 -13.81
N ASP A 175 -4.83 -7.43 -12.72
CA ASP A 175 -6.29 -7.38 -12.77
C ASP A 175 -6.82 -6.09 -13.41
N ARG A 176 -6.12 -4.96 -13.19
CA ARG A 176 -6.48 -3.69 -13.83
C ARG A 176 -6.16 -3.68 -15.32
N ALA A 177 -5.04 -4.28 -15.72
CA ALA A 177 -4.72 -4.47 -17.13
C ALA A 177 -5.78 -5.34 -17.82
N ILE A 178 -6.25 -6.41 -17.17
CA ILE A 178 -7.33 -7.27 -17.69
C ILE A 178 -8.64 -6.50 -17.85
N LEU A 179 -9.04 -5.72 -16.85
CA LEU A 179 -10.25 -4.89 -16.95
C LEU A 179 -10.14 -3.85 -18.07
N ARG A 180 -9.00 -3.17 -18.17
CA ARG A 180 -8.79 -2.20 -19.24
C ARG A 180 -8.77 -2.86 -20.61
N LEU A 181 -8.16 -4.04 -20.74
CA LEU A 181 -8.19 -4.83 -21.96
C LEU A 181 -9.63 -5.12 -22.39
N ARG A 182 -10.50 -5.54 -21.47
CA ARG A 182 -11.93 -5.76 -21.77
C ARG A 182 -12.62 -4.49 -22.25
N GLU A 183 -12.39 -3.35 -21.59
CA GLU A 183 -12.96 -2.06 -22.04
C GLU A 183 -12.48 -1.69 -23.46
N LEU A 184 -11.19 -1.88 -23.76
CA LEU A 184 -10.63 -1.63 -25.09
C LEU A 184 -11.20 -2.58 -26.15
N VAL A 185 -11.40 -3.85 -25.81
CA VAL A 185 -12.00 -4.84 -26.71
C VAL A 185 -13.44 -4.46 -27.08
N GLU A 186 -14.26 -4.02 -26.12
CA GLU A 186 -15.61 -3.57 -26.42
C GLU A 186 -15.61 -2.31 -27.30
N MET A 187 -14.72 -1.35 -27.02
CA MET A 187 -14.55 -0.17 -27.88
C MET A 187 -14.11 -0.54 -29.30
N GLU A 188 -13.14 -1.44 -29.43
CA GLU A 188 -12.67 -1.93 -30.73
C GLU A 188 -13.81 -2.58 -31.50
N LYS A 189 -14.64 -3.42 -30.87
CA LYS A 189 -15.78 -4.08 -31.51
C LYS A 189 -16.83 -3.10 -32.04
N GLU A 190 -17.02 -1.97 -31.37
CA GLU A 190 -17.94 -0.92 -31.82
C GLU A 190 -17.41 -0.14 -33.03
N GLU A 191 -16.09 0.10 -33.08
CA GLU A 191 -15.46 0.95 -34.10
C GLU A 191 -14.93 0.18 -35.31
N MET A 192 -14.55 -1.09 -35.13
CA MET A 192 -13.86 -1.86 -36.16
C MET A 192 -14.79 -2.29 -37.30
N THR A 193 -14.22 -2.38 -38.51
CA THR A 193 -14.91 -2.91 -39.69
C THR A 193 -14.23 -4.19 -40.16
N PHE A 194 -14.94 -5.31 -40.08
CA PHE A 194 -14.46 -6.59 -40.60
C PHE A 194 -14.62 -6.64 -42.13
N PRO A 195 -13.54 -6.88 -42.91
CA PRO A 195 -13.58 -6.73 -44.37
C PRO A 195 -14.07 -7.98 -45.13
N TYR A 196 -14.38 -9.08 -44.45
CA TYR A 196 -14.85 -10.34 -45.06
C TYR A 196 -16.29 -10.67 -44.66
N ASP A 197 -16.77 -11.81 -45.16
CA ASP A 197 -18.07 -12.38 -44.78
C ASP A 197 -18.08 -12.73 -43.28
N GLU A 198 -19.14 -12.32 -42.57
CA GLU A 198 -19.29 -12.52 -41.12
C GLU A 198 -19.14 -13.99 -40.70
N GLU A 199 -19.46 -14.95 -41.60
CA GLU A 199 -19.26 -16.38 -41.34
C GLU A 199 -17.80 -16.78 -41.11
N LEU A 200 -16.84 -15.97 -41.60
CA LEU A 200 -15.41 -16.15 -41.43
C LEU A 200 -14.87 -15.44 -40.18
N TYR A 201 -15.66 -14.66 -39.49
CA TYR A 201 -15.22 -13.96 -38.28
C TYR A 201 -15.02 -14.94 -37.12
N ARG A 202 -13.86 -14.87 -36.46
CA ARG A 202 -13.54 -15.67 -35.26
C ARG A 202 -12.97 -14.77 -34.19
N GLU A 203 -13.24 -15.14 -32.95
CA GLU A 203 -12.66 -14.52 -31.75
C GLU A 203 -12.07 -15.59 -30.84
N GLU A 204 -10.95 -15.27 -30.22
CA GLU A 204 -10.31 -16.06 -29.18
C GLU A 204 -10.03 -15.19 -27.96
N TYR A 205 -10.38 -15.71 -26.78
CA TYR A 205 -10.11 -15.09 -25.49
C TYR A 205 -9.16 -15.97 -24.70
N GLY A 206 -8.02 -15.39 -24.30
CA GLY A 206 -7.14 -15.94 -23.28
C GLY A 206 -7.26 -15.16 -21.97
N ASP A 207 -6.49 -15.58 -20.96
CA ASP A 207 -6.42 -14.87 -19.67
C ASP A 207 -5.86 -13.45 -19.82
N ASP A 208 -4.92 -13.28 -20.77
CA ASP A 208 -4.13 -12.05 -20.96
C ASP A 208 -4.27 -11.45 -22.35
N PHE A 209 -5.14 -11.98 -23.21
CA PHE A 209 -5.31 -11.46 -24.56
C PHE A 209 -6.72 -11.67 -25.10
N TRP A 210 -7.04 -10.87 -26.11
CA TRP A 210 -8.16 -11.09 -27.03
C TRP A 210 -7.64 -10.94 -28.45
N GLU A 211 -8.09 -11.81 -29.34
CA GLU A 211 -7.77 -11.76 -30.76
C GLU A 211 -9.02 -11.99 -31.60
N ALA A 212 -9.23 -11.13 -32.59
CA ALA A 212 -10.19 -11.34 -33.67
C ALA A 212 -9.45 -11.53 -34.99
N TYR A 213 -9.85 -12.53 -35.76
CA TYR A 213 -9.17 -12.91 -37.01
C TYR A 213 -10.14 -13.50 -38.05
N CYS A 214 -9.68 -13.58 -39.30
CA CYS A 214 -10.41 -14.26 -40.38
C CYS A 214 -10.11 -15.77 -40.39
N ASP A 215 -11.13 -16.61 -40.28
CA ASP A 215 -11.02 -18.07 -40.32
C ASP A 215 -10.36 -18.56 -41.62
N ASN A 216 -9.41 -19.49 -41.51
CA ASN A 216 -8.58 -20.00 -42.61
C ASN A 216 -7.78 -18.94 -43.40
N TYR A 217 -7.76 -17.68 -42.93
CA TYR A 217 -7.05 -16.56 -43.55
C TYR A 217 -6.55 -15.55 -42.52
N ALA A 218 -6.09 -16.03 -41.36
CA ALA A 218 -5.64 -15.18 -40.25
C ALA A 218 -4.44 -14.29 -40.63
N THR A 219 -3.60 -14.75 -41.57
CA THR A 219 -2.52 -13.94 -42.17
C THR A 219 -3.03 -12.79 -43.04
N GLY A 220 -4.30 -12.82 -43.44
CA GLY A 220 -4.97 -11.80 -44.22
C GLY A 220 -5.51 -10.65 -43.37
N TRP A 221 -6.09 -10.97 -42.20
CA TRP A 221 -6.58 -9.97 -41.27
C TRP A 221 -6.63 -10.49 -39.83
N PHE A 222 -6.11 -9.70 -38.90
CA PHE A 222 -6.32 -9.87 -37.46
C PHE A 222 -6.19 -8.54 -36.70
N THR A 223 -6.79 -8.49 -35.51
CA THR A 223 -6.58 -7.47 -34.48
C THR A 223 -6.45 -8.19 -33.13
N ARG A 224 -5.42 -7.85 -32.35
CA ARG A 224 -5.07 -8.51 -31.09
C ARG A 224 -4.70 -7.48 -30.05
N TYR A 225 -5.33 -7.59 -28.89
CA TYR A 225 -4.96 -6.89 -27.66
C TYR A 225 -4.34 -7.90 -26.71
N GLU A 226 -3.16 -7.62 -26.17
CA GLU A 226 -2.44 -8.54 -25.29
C GLU A 226 -1.77 -7.80 -24.14
N ILE A 227 -1.81 -8.39 -22.96
CA ILE A 227 -1.10 -7.92 -21.77
C ILE A 227 0.27 -8.58 -21.76
N ILE A 228 1.31 -7.77 -21.91
CA ILE A 228 2.69 -8.21 -21.79
C ILE A 228 3.17 -7.90 -20.37
N GLU A 229 3.57 -8.93 -19.66
CA GLU A 229 4.26 -8.80 -18.38
C GLU A 229 5.73 -8.40 -18.63
N SER A 230 6.12 -7.24 -18.14
CA SER A 230 7.48 -6.75 -18.15
C SER A 230 8.01 -6.68 -16.72
N PRO A 231 9.17 -7.29 -16.41
CA PRO A 231 9.79 -7.05 -15.12
C PRO A 231 10.16 -5.57 -15.04
N LEU A 232 9.43 -4.80 -14.22
CA LEU A 232 9.97 -3.52 -13.78
C LEU A 232 11.12 -3.85 -12.83
N PHE A 233 12.32 -3.78 -13.36
CA PHE A 233 13.45 -3.40 -12.57
C PHE A 233 13.25 -1.93 -12.21
N LEU A 234 12.42 -1.69 -11.20
CA LEU A 234 12.62 -0.52 -10.36
C LEU A 234 13.97 -0.76 -9.71
N ALA A 235 15.04 -0.28 -10.36
CA ALA A 235 16.24 0.04 -9.63
C ALA A 235 15.77 0.81 -8.39
N PRO A 236 16.22 0.44 -7.19
CA PRO A 236 15.81 1.13 -5.96
C PRO A 236 15.83 2.64 -6.20
N GLU A 237 14.88 3.39 -5.65
CA GLU A 237 14.79 4.85 -5.85
C GLU A 237 16.11 5.61 -5.59
N ASP A 238 17.10 4.96 -4.98
CA ASP A 238 18.50 5.37 -4.87
C ASP A 238 19.26 5.52 -6.21
N GLU A 239 18.85 4.89 -7.32
CA GLU A 239 19.54 5.03 -8.61
C GLU A 239 18.98 6.14 -9.52
N LEU A 240 17.76 6.62 -9.27
CA LEU A 240 17.15 7.73 -10.03
C LEU A 240 17.04 9.04 -9.24
N ARG A 241 17.23 9.02 -7.92
CA ARG A 241 17.67 10.23 -7.23
C ARG A 241 19.13 10.43 -7.61
N MET A 242 19.43 11.49 -8.36
CA MET A 242 20.74 12.13 -8.19
C MET A 242 21.00 12.18 -6.69
N PRO A 243 22.06 11.54 -6.17
CA PRO A 243 22.26 11.42 -4.74
C PRO A 243 22.20 12.83 -4.21
N ASN A 244 21.27 13.08 -3.28
CA ASN A 244 21.29 14.33 -2.55
C ASN A 244 22.74 14.46 -2.06
N PRO A 245 23.47 15.52 -2.43
CA PRO A 245 24.88 15.62 -2.06
C PRO A 245 25.05 15.45 -0.55
N SER A 246 24.02 15.77 0.24
CA SER A 246 23.99 15.50 1.67
C SER A 246 24.02 14.01 2.03
N TYR A 247 23.35 13.09 1.33
CA TYR A 247 23.36 11.66 1.66
C TYR A 247 24.75 11.04 1.50
N SER A 248 25.40 11.30 0.37
CA SER A 248 26.79 10.88 0.15
C SER A 248 27.73 11.56 1.13
N ARG A 249 27.54 12.86 1.43
CA ARG A 249 28.33 13.56 2.46
C ARG A 249 28.15 12.93 3.83
N PHE A 250 26.93 12.74 4.32
CA PHE A 250 26.67 12.14 5.64
C PHE A 250 27.17 10.70 5.73
N THR A 251 27.03 9.90 4.67
CA THR A 251 27.49 8.52 4.65
C THR A 251 29.01 8.44 4.63
N ASN A 252 29.67 9.22 3.78
CA ASN A 252 31.14 9.27 3.71
C ASN A 252 31.74 9.88 4.99
N THR A 253 31.13 10.94 5.53
CA THR A 253 31.53 11.53 6.81
C THR A 253 31.31 10.56 7.95
N ARG A 254 30.23 9.77 7.97
CA ARG A 254 30.02 8.72 8.99
C ARG A 254 31.12 7.67 8.92
N THR A 255 31.48 7.20 7.73
CA THR A 255 32.57 6.23 7.56
C THR A 255 33.90 6.82 8.01
N ALA A 256 34.26 8.03 7.56
CA ALA A 256 35.48 8.71 7.97
C ALA A 256 35.53 8.97 9.48
N LEU A 257 34.40 9.36 10.09
CA LEU A 257 34.30 9.55 11.53
C LEU A 257 34.48 8.24 12.29
N ASN A 258 33.92 7.14 11.80
CA ASN A 258 34.11 5.82 12.40
C ASN A 258 35.59 5.39 12.37
N ASP A 259 36.29 5.67 11.27
CA ASP A 259 37.72 5.39 11.15
C ASP A 259 38.52 6.23 12.16
N CYS A 260 38.22 7.54 12.28
CA CYS A 260 38.84 8.39 13.31
C CYS A 260 38.55 7.91 14.73
N LEU A 261 37.31 7.50 15.02
CA LEU A 261 36.92 6.98 16.34
C LEU A 261 37.61 5.65 16.66
N ALA A 262 37.84 4.80 15.66
CA ALA A 262 38.61 3.58 15.82
C ALA A 262 40.08 3.91 16.15
N SER A 263 40.71 4.83 15.43
CA SER A 263 42.08 5.30 15.72
C SER A 263 42.23 5.85 17.14
N ILE A 264 41.26 6.63 17.62
CA ILE A 264 41.27 7.17 18.99
C ILE A 264 41.11 6.06 20.04
N ARG A 265 40.24 5.08 19.79
CA ARG A 265 39.99 3.98 20.73
C ARG A 265 41.12 2.96 20.79
N GLU A 266 41.82 2.80 19.69
CA GLU A 266 42.97 1.89 19.55
C GLU A 266 44.30 2.58 19.89
N ASP A 267 44.25 3.82 20.41
CA ASP A 267 45.42 4.64 20.77
C ASP A 267 46.46 4.76 19.64
N VAL A 268 45.98 4.85 18.39
CA VAL A 268 46.85 4.95 17.21
C VAL A 268 47.51 6.32 17.18
N HIS A 269 48.83 6.33 16.95
CA HIS A 269 49.60 7.57 16.85
C HIS A 269 49.11 8.44 15.68
N LEU A 270 48.78 9.70 15.97
CA LEU A 270 48.37 10.70 14.99
C LEU A 270 49.45 11.78 14.83
N SER A 271 49.64 12.29 13.62
CA SER A 271 50.51 13.45 13.41
C SER A 271 49.89 14.72 13.98
N ASN A 272 50.71 15.73 14.28
CA ASN A 272 50.26 17.01 14.85
C ASN A 272 49.14 17.68 14.02
N ALA A 273 49.19 17.52 12.69
CA ALA A 273 48.17 18.05 11.79
C ALA A 273 46.83 17.29 11.91
N GLU A 274 46.88 15.96 12.06
CA GLU A 274 45.71 15.11 12.28
C GLU A 274 45.11 15.33 13.66
N THR A 275 45.94 15.45 14.69
CA THR A 275 45.55 15.79 16.06
C THR A 275 44.83 17.13 16.10
N SER A 276 45.41 18.17 15.48
CA SER A 276 44.79 19.50 15.42
C SER A 276 43.46 19.49 14.67
N ALA A 277 43.38 18.78 13.54
CA ALA A 277 42.15 18.65 12.77
C ALA A 277 41.05 17.88 13.55
N GLY A 278 41.44 16.83 14.28
CA GLY A 278 40.54 16.05 15.14
C GLY A 278 39.96 16.89 16.28
N LYS A 279 40.80 17.65 16.99
CA LYS A 279 40.37 18.56 18.07
C LYS A 279 39.33 19.55 17.58
N GLU A 280 39.60 20.25 16.49
CA GLU A 280 38.68 21.24 15.93
C GLU A 280 37.37 20.60 15.47
N MET A 281 37.42 19.45 14.80
CA MET A 281 36.22 18.73 14.35
C MET A 281 35.31 18.36 15.53
N PHE A 282 35.86 17.80 16.61
CA PHE A 282 35.08 17.42 17.79
C PHE A 282 34.52 18.63 18.54
N LYS A 283 35.30 19.71 18.69
CA LYS A 283 34.83 20.95 19.33
C LYS A 283 33.66 21.58 18.56
N VAL A 284 33.76 21.65 17.23
CA VAL A 284 32.66 22.18 16.38
C VAL A 284 31.40 21.31 16.52
N PHE A 285 31.56 19.99 16.52
CA PHE A 285 30.41 19.08 16.67
C PHE A 285 29.76 19.17 18.05
N LEU A 286 30.55 19.23 19.13
CA LEU A 286 30.02 19.35 20.49
C LEU A 286 29.38 20.72 20.74
N SER A 287 29.93 21.79 20.16
CA SER A 287 29.29 23.11 20.17
C SER A 287 27.92 23.07 19.50
N LEU A 288 27.81 22.42 18.33
CA LEU A 288 26.52 22.20 17.67
C LEU A 288 25.55 21.43 18.59
N CYS A 289 26.00 20.36 19.24
CA CYS A 289 25.16 19.62 20.18
C CYS A 289 24.68 20.48 21.36
N GLN A 290 25.52 21.39 21.86
CA GLN A 290 25.15 22.30 22.93
C GLN A 290 24.13 23.35 22.47
N ASP A 291 24.33 23.93 21.27
CA ASP A 291 23.44 24.95 20.70
C ASP A 291 22.01 24.41 20.49
N TYR A 292 21.88 23.13 20.14
CA TYR A 292 20.59 22.45 19.98
C TYR A 292 20.06 21.81 21.27
N GLY A 293 20.75 22.00 22.41
CA GLY A 293 20.32 21.48 23.72
C GLY A 293 20.38 19.96 23.84
N ILE A 294 21.18 19.29 23.01
CA ILE A 294 21.45 17.84 23.09
C ILE A 294 22.34 17.54 24.29
N ILE A 295 23.27 18.45 24.59
CA ILE A 295 24.10 18.43 25.80
C ILE A 295 24.04 19.79 26.50
N GLU A 296 24.23 19.81 27.81
CA GLU A 296 24.24 21.06 28.59
C GLU A 296 25.56 21.84 28.44
N GLY A 297 26.65 21.13 28.14
CA GLY A 297 27.97 21.70 27.85
C GLY A 297 29.04 20.62 27.72
N PHE A 298 30.23 21.02 27.30
CA PHE A 298 31.40 20.15 27.19
C PHE A 298 32.67 20.91 27.59
N ASP A 299 33.70 20.14 27.92
CA ASP A 299 34.99 20.64 28.40
C ASP A 299 36.01 20.56 27.27
N CYS A 300 36.41 21.73 26.75
CA CYS A 300 37.37 21.83 25.65
C CYS A 300 38.75 21.27 26.01
N ASP A 301 39.19 21.42 27.26
CA ASP A 301 40.50 20.96 27.72
C ASP A 301 40.53 19.43 27.78
N LYS A 302 39.39 18.79 28.11
CA LYS A 302 39.26 17.34 28.02
C LYS A 302 39.32 16.84 26.59
N VAL A 303 38.68 17.53 25.64
CA VAL A 303 38.80 17.17 24.22
C VAL A 303 40.26 17.28 23.79
N ASP A 304 40.95 18.35 24.16
CA ASP A 304 42.37 18.51 23.82
C ASP A 304 43.22 17.39 24.41
N SER A 305 43.01 17.03 25.68
CA SER A 305 43.76 15.97 26.35
C SER A 305 43.63 14.59 25.69
N VAL A 306 42.47 14.25 25.14
CA VAL A 306 42.24 12.97 24.43
C VAL A 306 43.13 12.88 23.19
N PHE A 307 43.26 13.98 22.46
CA PHE A 307 44.04 14.02 21.23
C PHE A 307 45.54 14.23 21.51
N ASP A 308 45.91 15.01 22.53
CA ASP A 308 47.31 15.18 22.96
C ASP A 308 47.93 13.86 23.42
N HIS A 309 47.14 12.97 24.01
CA HIS A 309 47.61 11.62 24.38
C HIS A 309 48.05 10.80 23.15
N LEU A 310 47.34 10.95 22.02
CA LEU A 310 47.60 10.22 20.77
C LEU A 310 48.80 10.77 20.00
N GLU A 311 49.13 12.05 20.19
CA GLU A 311 50.34 12.68 19.64
C GLU A 311 51.60 12.26 20.39
N ASN A 312 51.52 12.11 21.73
CA ASN A 312 52.69 11.86 22.58
C ASN A 312 53.09 10.37 22.71
N HIS A 313 52.40 9.45 22.03
CA HIS A 313 52.67 8.00 22.14
C HIS A 313 54.02 7.54 21.56
N SER A 314 54.81 8.42 20.91
CA SER A 314 56.18 8.08 20.50
C SER A 314 57.26 8.33 21.57
N GLU A 315 57.01 9.12 22.63
CA GLU A 315 58.06 9.43 23.62
C GLU A 315 58.13 8.41 24.78
N ALA A 316 57.06 7.66 25.04
CA ALA A 316 57.02 6.65 26.12
C ALA A 316 57.61 5.28 25.76
N LEU A 317 58.07 5.07 24.51
CA LEU A 317 58.76 3.85 24.08
C LEU A 317 60.29 4.03 23.94
N THR A 318 60.82 5.16 24.40
CA THR A 318 62.26 5.48 24.41
C THR A 318 62.83 5.87 25.79
N GLU A 319 62.28 5.32 26.87
CA GLU A 319 63.01 5.14 28.15
C GLU A 319 63.03 3.68 28.60
#